data_AF-A0A926UTT1-F1
#
_entry.id   AF-A0A926UTT1-F1
#
_cell.length_a   1.000
_cell.length_b   1.000
_cell.length_c   1.000
_cell.angle_alpha   90.00
_cell.angle_beta   90.00
_cell.angle_gamma   90.00
#
_symmetry.space_group_name_H-M   'P 1'
#
loop_
_entity.id
_entity.type
_entity.pdbx_description
1 polymer ?
#
loop_
_entity_poly.entity_id
_entity_poly.type
_entity_poly.pdbx_seq_one_letter_code
_entity_poly.pdbx_strand_id
1 'polypeptide(L)'
;MFESQGTLNEVMFPENNQRVVRQRNNDIRVIIGNPPYSAGQTSQNDGNQNLEYTELDKTIRNTYAKNSSASSVRNLYDSYIRAIRWASDRIKNKGIVCFVTNGSFIDSNNMDGLRKCLTDEFTSVYCFNLRGNQRTSGETSRQEGGKIFGSGSRAAIAITLLIKNPEKTGEHQLFYHDIGDYLSREEKLDKIKNFGSFTSINWDSLLPNDSQDWINQRDPEFDEFISLGDKKDKSNKTIFDEYSLGIATARDIWTYNFSRHSLIENMTEMIHFYNSQVEDFKIYSQGKTFSNVEARQKQVEVFINTDPKSISWSRGLKNDLGRLVNYEFNNDSVVKGMYRPYCKQWSYFNKHFNDMVYQIPKIFPNENLRNLVISVTGIGASKGFSALITDAIPNLHLHDTGQCFPLYTYEKPEPTDQTSLFLTETGYTKKENIPDTILSDFQTTYQDQTITKEDIFYYVYGILHSPEYKQRFAADLKKMLPRIPYAADFHSFSTAGRNLAQWHLNYENIEPYPLEEFKSELYLEDKDYRVSKMKFGVKNKAIDKTTIIYNSKITLSGIPLQAYEYIVNGKPALEWIMERYQLTRDKDSGITNNPNDWSDDPHYIIDLVKRIVRVSIESVKIVNSLPPLNER
;
A
#
# COMPACT_ATOMS: atom_id res chain seq x y z
N MET A 1 3.51 19.40 -30.84
CA MET A 1 3.12 20.09 -29.59
C MET A 1 4.35 20.83 -29.08
N PHE A 2 4.22 22.08 -28.63
CA PHE A 2 5.31 22.87 -28.07
C PHE A 2 4.83 23.38 -26.71
N GLU A 3 5.64 23.22 -25.67
CA GLU A 3 5.32 23.69 -24.31
C GLU A 3 5.87 25.10 -24.05
N SER A 4 6.75 25.59 -24.92
CA SER A 4 7.58 26.78 -24.68
C SER A 4 7.82 27.61 -25.95
N GLN A 5 6.76 28.09 -26.61
CA GLN A 5 6.92 29.09 -27.69
C GLN A 5 7.33 30.45 -27.10
N GLY A 6 8.32 31.12 -27.69
CA GLY A 6 8.72 32.48 -27.30
C GLY A 6 9.59 32.58 -26.06
N THR A 7 10.32 31.52 -25.70
CA THR A 7 11.18 31.52 -24.50
C THR A 7 12.56 32.14 -24.76
N LEU A 8 13.20 32.66 -23.71
CA LEU A 8 14.55 33.26 -23.74
C LEU A 8 15.60 32.34 -24.42
N ASN A 9 15.38 31.03 -24.38
CA ASN A 9 16.24 30.01 -25.00
C ASN A 9 16.23 30.06 -26.54
N GLU A 10 15.13 30.48 -27.17
CA GLU A 10 15.06 30.64 -28.63
C GLU A 10 15.95 31.79 -29.11
N VAL A 11 16.16 32.80 -28.24
CA VAL A 11 17.00 33.97 -28.49
C VAL A 11 18.46 33.71 -28.10
N MET A 12 18.70 32.98 -27.01
CA MET A 12 20.04 32.65 -26.51
C MET A 12 20.75 31.54 -27.31
N PHE A 13 20.01 30.61 -27.93
CA PHE A 13 20.57 29.45 -28.65
C PHE A 13 19.98 29.26 -30.06
N PRO A 14 20.19 30.22 -30.98
CA PRO A 14 19.49 30.26 -32.27
C PRO A 14 19.79 29.03 -33.16
N GLU A 15 21.04 28.55 -33.18
CA GLU A 15 21.44 27.39 -33.99
C GLU A 15 20.79 26.09 -33.49
N ASN A 16 20.69 25.92 -32.16
CA ASN A 16 20.00 24.78 -31.56
C ASN A 16 18.50 24.85 -31.87
N ASN A 17 17.89 26.03 -31.74
CA ASN A 17 16.48 26.22 -32.04
C ASN A 17 16.17 25.92 -33.52
N GLN A 18 17.02 26.36 -34.46
CA GLN A 18 16.86 26.03 -35.89
C GLN A 18 16.92 24.51 -36.16
N ARG A 19 17.74 23.75 -35.44
CA ARG A 19 17.76 22.28 -35.55
C ARG A 19 16.45 21.68 -35.04
N VAL A 20 15.91 22.17 -33.93
CA VAL A 20 14.61 21.74 -33.37
C VAL A 20 13.47 22.05 -34.34
N VAL A 21 13.44 23.23 -34.95
CA VAL A 21 12.42 23.61 -35.95
C VAL A 21 12.51 22.69 -37.18
N ARG A 22 13.70 22.40 -37.70
CA ARG A 22 13.89 21.45 -38.80
C ARG A 22 13.40 20.04 -38.42
N GLN A 23 13.79 19.54 -37.25
CA GLN A 23 13.34 18.23 -36.76
C GLN A 23 11.82 18.17 -36.58
N ARG A 24 11.19 19.26 -36.14
CA ARG A 24 9.73 19.37 -35.99
C ARG A 24 9.00 19.20 -37.33
N ASN A 25 9.52 19.81 -38.39
CA ASN A 25 8.88 19.77 -39.71
C ASN A 25 9.04 18.42 -40.40
N ASN A 26 9.97 17.57 -39.95
CA ASN A 26 10.13 16.23 -40.50
C ASN A 26 8.94 15.32 -40.16
N ASP A 27 8.61 14.44 -41.09
CA ASP A 27 7.59 13.41 -40.91
C ASP A 27 8.20 12.17 -40.23
N ILE A 28 8.33 12.23 -38.89
CA ILE A 28 8.94 11.15 -38.11
C ILE A 28 8.02 9.93 -38.10
N ARG A 29 8.51 8.82 -38.65
CA ARG A 29 7.79 7.53 -38.72
C ARG A 29 8.33 6.47 -37.76
N VAL A 30 9.49 6.71 -37.14
CA VAL A 30 10.12 5.77 -36.21
C VAL A 30 10.61 6.55 -35.00
N ILE A 31 10.21 6.12 -33.82
CA ILE A 31 10.70 6.62 -32.53
C ILE A 31 11.15 5.43 -31.71
N ILE A 32 12.42 5.45 -31.28
CA ILE A 32 13.01 4.41 -30.44
C ILE A 32 13.72 5.03 -29.25
N GLY A 33 13.86 4.28 -28.14
CA GLY A 33 14.67 4.73 -27.02
C GLY A 33 14.31 4.12 -25.67
N ASN A 34 14.94 4.69 -24.64
CA ASN A 34 14.70 4.40 -23.24
C ASN A 34 14.30 5.71 -22.53
N PRO A 35 13.01 6.07 -22.48
CA PRO A 35 12.57 7.32 -21.87
C PRO A 35 12.83 7.33 -20.35
N PRO A 36 12.91 8.51 -19.70
CA PRO A 36 13.12 8.61 -18.26
C PRO A 36 11.90 8.11 -17.46
N TYR A 37 12.15 7.55 -16.27
CA TYR A 37 11.11 7.04 -15.36
C TYR A 37 11.09 7.91 -14.09
N SER A 38 10.02 8.67 -13.86
CA SER A 38 9.86 9.51 -12.66
C SER A 38 8.39 9.77 -12.37
N ALA A 39 7.88 9.18 -11.29
CA ALA A 39 6.51 9.43 -10.80
C ALA A 39 6.43 10.58 -9.77
N GLY A 40 7.57 11.11 -9.27
CA GLY A 40 7.64 12.20 -8.30
C GLY A 40 8.79 12.04 -7.28
N GLN A 41 8.80 12.92 -6.27
CA GLN A 41 9.79 12.92 -5.17
C GLN A 41 9.42 11.98 -4.02
N THR A 42 10.43 11.53 -3.26
CA THR A 42 10.28 10.61 -2.12
C THR A 42 9.87 11.31 -0.82
N SER A 43 10.40 12.50 -0.57
CA SER A 43 10.10 13.33 0.58
C SER A 43 9.67 14.72 0.15
N GLN A 44 8.82 15.37 0.95
CA GLN A 44 8.49 16.78 0.76
C GLN A 44 9.65 17.72 1.16
N ASN A 45 10.69 17.17 1.77
CA ASN A 45 11.93 17.89 2.07
C ASN A 45 12.87 17.97 0.85
N ASP A 46 12.66 17.15 -0.19
CA ASP A 46 13.58 17.02 -1.34
C ASP A 46 13.51 18.19 -2.34
N GLY A 47 12.36 18.86 -2.45
CA GLY A 47 12.16 19.99 -3.39
C GLY A 47 12.24 19.64 -4.89
N ASN A 48 12.14 18.35 -5.26
CA ASN A 48 12.36 17.82 -6.62
C ASN A 48 11.04 17.40 -7.31
N GLN A 49 10.06 18.30 -7.41
CA GLN A 49 8.81 17.99 -8.10
C GLN A 49 8.99 17.86 -9.62
N ASN A 50 8.22 16.97 -10.25
CA ASN A 50 8.23 16.81 -11.70
C ASN A 50 7.77 18.11 -12.39
N LEU A 51 8.39 18.44 -13.52
CA LEU A 51 7.95 19.53 -14.39
C LEU A 51 6.53 19.30 -14.91
N GLU A 52 5.76 20.38 -15.04
CA GLU A 52 4.45 20.42 -15.67
C GLU A 52 4.58 20.69 -17.17
N TYR A 53 3.85 19.93 -17.99
CA TYR A 53 3.80 20.10 -19.44
C TYR A 53 2.34 20.26 -19.85
N THR A 54 1.85 21.49 -19.88
CA THR A 54 0.43 21.86 -19.99
C THR A 54 -0.29 21.14 -21.13
N GLU A 55 0.25 21.15 -22.35
CA GLU A 55 -0.42 20.60 -23.52
C GLU A 55 -0.32 19.07 -23.57
N LEU A 56 0.85 18.52 -23.23
CA LEU A 56 1.05 17.07 -23.17
C LEU A 56 0.18 16.44 -22.07
N ASP A 57 0.16 17.04 -20.88
CA ASP A 57 -0.63 16.60 -19.75
C ASP A 57 -2.13 16.75 -20.03
N LYS A 58 -2.53 17.76 -20.82
CA LYS A 58 -3.91 17.89 -21.33
C LYS A 58 -4.28 16.74 -22.26
N THR A 59 -3.39 16.30 -23.14
CA THR A 59 -3.65 15.14 -24.00
C THR A 59 -3.76 13.85 -23.18
N ILE A 60 -2.88 13.64 -22.18
CA ILE A 60 -2.97 12.51 -21.24
C ILE A 60 -4.32 12.55 -20.51
N ARG A 61 -4.74 13.73 -20.03
CA ARG A 61 -6.03 13.91 -19.36
C ARG A 61 -7.20 13.50 -20.24
N ASN A 62 -7.18 13.91 -21.52
CA ASN A 62 -8.27 13.68 -22.46
C ASN A 62 -8.27 12.27 -23.08
N THR A 63 -7.19 11.49 -22.90
CA THR A 63 -7.04 10.12 -23.42
C THR A 63 -6.96 9.12 -22.27
N TYR A 64 -5.78 8.93 -21.71
CA TYR A 64 -5.50 7.89 -20.72
C TYR A 64 -6.31 8.08 -19.44
N ALA A 65 -6.33 9.30 -18.88
CA ALA A 65 -7.00 9.54 -17.60
C ALA A 65 -8.53 9.47 -17.74
N LYS A 66 -9.09 10.00 -18.83
CA LYS A 66 -10.53 9.96 -19.13
C LYS A 66 -11.06 8.53 -19.22
N ASN A 67 -10.26 7.60 -19.75
CA ASN A 67 -10.63 6.20 -19.93
C ASN A 67 -10.27 5.32 -18.73
N SER A 68 -9.73 5.88 -17.63
CA SER A 68 -9.39 5.12 -16.43
C SER A 68 -10.54 5.11 -15.43
N SER A 69 -10.81 3.94 -14.84
CA SER A 69 -11.79 3.72 -13.78
C SER A 69 -11.25 4.01 -12.37
N ALA A 70 -9.93 4.20 -12.26
CA ALA A 70 -9.23 4.38 -10.99
C ALA A 70 -9.58 5.73 -10.33
N SER A 71 -9.63 5.74 -8.99
CA SER A 71 -9.85 6.97 -8.20
C SER A 71 -8.67 7.95 -8.27
N SER A 72 -7.46 7.45 -8.56
CA SER A 72 -6.26 8.27 -8.68
C SER A 72 -5.49 7.93 -9.96
N VAL A 73 -5.35 8.95 -10.81
CA VAL A 73 -4.65 8.90 -12.10
C VAL A 73 -3.27 9.53 -12.05
N ARG A 74 -2.73 9.82 -10.85
CA ARG A 74 -1.44 10.52 -10.68
C ARG A 74 -0.30 9.86 -11.46
N ASN A 75 -0.26 8.53 -11.44
CA ASN A 75 0.83 7.78 -12.07
C ASN A 75 0.80 7.88 -13.61
N LEU A 76 -0.32 8.25 -14.24
CA LEU A 76 -0.40 8.46 -15.69
C LEU A 76 0.47 9.64 -16.17
N TYR A 77 0.93 10.49 -15.25
CA TYR A 77 1.82 11.61 -15.54
C TYR A 77 3.30 11.30 -15.27
N ASP A 78 3.64 10.01 -15.08
CA ASP A 78 5.04 9.57 -15.07
C ASP A 78 5.72 9.92 -16.41
N SER A 79 6.99 10.32 -16.35
CA SER A 79 7.79 10.72 -17.50
C SER A 79 7.80 9.69 -18.64
N TYR A 80 7.74 8.38 -18.36
CA TYR A 80 7.72 7.38 -19.43
C TYR A 80 6.37 7.31 -20.16
N ILE A 81 5.26 7.59 -19.46
CA ILE A 81 3.91 7.64 -20.06
C ILE A 81 3.76 8.91 -20.87
N ARG A 82 4.31 10.03 -20.37
CA ARG A 82 4.48 11.26 -21.15
C ARG A 82 5.26 11.02 -22.44
N ALA A 83 6.34 10.23 -22.38
CA ALA A 83 7.09 9.85 -23.58
C ALA A 83 6.28 8.97 -24.54
N ILE A 84 5.51 7.99 -24.05
CA ILE A 84 4.60 7.19 -24.87
C ILE A 84 3.57 8.09 -25.56
N ARG A 85 2.89 8.98 -24.82
CA ARG A 85 1.89 9.89 -25.38
C ARG A 85 2.50 10.80 -26.45
N TRP A 86 3.62 11.44 -26.11
CA TRP A 86 4.33 12.33 -27.03
C TRP A 86 4.74 11.61 -28.31
N ALA A 87 5.30 10.40 -28.20
CA ALA A 87 5.72 9.61 -29.35
C ALA A 87 4.51 9.19 -30.22
N SER A 88 3.42 8.76 -29.57
CA SER A 88 2.17 8.37 -30.21
C SER A 88 1.56 9.50 -31.05
N ASP A 89 1.65 10.74 -30.55
CA ASP A 89 1.20 11.94 -31.26
C ASP A 89 2.18 12.34 -32.37
N ARG A 90 3.49 12.20 -32.12
CA ARG A 90 4.55 12.62 -33.04
C ARG A 90 4.57 11.82 -34.35
N ILE A 91 4.25 10.53 -34.30
CA ILE A 91 4.16 9.65 -35.49
C ILE A 91 2.82 9.76 -36.24
N LYS A 92 1.84 10.49 -35.70
CA LYS A 92 0.50 10.68 -36.27
C LYS A 92 -0.22 9.33 -36.49
N ASN A 93 -0.50 8.96 -37.74
CA ASN A 93 -1.32 7.80 -38.13
C ASN A 93 -0.55 6.64 -38.78
N LYS A 94 0.75 6.81 -39.09
CA LYS A 94 1.58 5.76 -39.70
C LYS A 94 2.98 5.83 -39.11
N GLY A 95 3.47 4.71 -38.57
CA GLY A 95 4.79 4.65 -37.96
C GLY A 95 4.89 3.65 -36.82
N ILE A 96 6.06 3.65 -36.18
CA ILE A 96 6.45 2.72 -35.13
C ILE A 96 7.00 3.49 -33.93
N VAL A 97 6.59 3.11 -32.73
CA VAL A 97 7.22 3.50 -31.47
C VAL A 97 7.74 2.24 -30.79
N CYS A 98 9.03 2.18 -30.45
CA CYS A 98 9.60 1.05 -29.71
C CYS A 98 10.40 1.54 -28.50
N PHE A 99 9.92 1.23 -27.31
CA PHE A 99 10.56 1.69 -26.07
C PHE A 99 10.87 0.55 -25.11
N VAL A 100 11.93 0.75 -24.34
CA VAL A 100 12.16 0.03 -23.08
C VAL A 100 11.66 0.93 -21.95
N THR A 101 10.59 0.54 -21.28
CA THR A 101 9.93 1.36 -20.25
C THR A 101 9.72 0.60 -18.95
N ASN A 102 9.27 1.32 -17.92
CA ASN A 102 8.65 0.69 -16.76
C ASN A 102 7.43 -0.14 -17.20
N GLY A 103 7.46 -1.44 -16.96
CA GLY A 103 6.42 -2.40 -17.33
C GLY A 103 5.19 -2.38 -16.43
N SER A 104 5.10 -1.48 -15.44
CA SER A 104 3.95 -1.44 -14.51
C SER A 104 2.60 -1.27 -15.22
N PHE A 105 2.56 -0.60 -16.37
CA PHE A 105 1.31 -0.36 -17.10
C PHE A 105 0.59 -1.62 -17.57
N ILE A 106 1.30 -2.75 -17.67
CA ILE A 106 0.78 -4.04 -18.15
C ILE A 106 -0.36 -4.56 -17.24
N ASP A 107 -0.23 -4.37 -15.92
CA ASP A 107 -1.14 -4.97 -14.93
C ASP A 107 -1.59 -4.01 -13.81
N SER A 108 -1.16 -2.74 -13.82
CA SER A 108 -1.56 -1.78 -12.78
C SER A 108 -3.01 -1.32 -12.93
N ASN A 109 -3.73 -1.21 -11.80
CA ASN A 109 -5.14 -0.81 -11.77
C ASN A 109 -5.41 0.59 -12.35
N ASN A 110 -4.49 1.54 -12.18
CA ASN A 110 -4.66 2.92 -12.67
C ASN A 110 -4.12 3.17 -14.08
N MET A 111 -3.86 2.09 -14.83
CA MET A 111 -3.30 2.13 -16.18
C MET A 111 -4.24 1.46 -17.20
N ASP A 112 -5.46 1.10 -16.78
CA ASP A 112 -6.55 0.58 -17.62
C ASP A 112 -6.86 1.52 -18.80
N GLY A 113 -6.97 2.82 -18.53
CA GLY A 113 -7.19 3.81 -19.59
C GLY A 113 -6.02 3.94 -20.57
N LEU A 114 -4.77 3.77 -20.11
CA LEU A 114 -3.60 3.71 -20.99
C LEU A 114 -3.65 2.45 -21.86
N ARG A 115 -3.89 1.27 -21.25
CA ARG A 115 -4.00 -0.01 -21.96
C ARG A 115 -5.07 0.05 -23.06
N LYS A 116 -6.25 0.58 -22.72
CA LYS A 116 -7.34 0.81 -23.68
C LYS A 116 -6.89 1.68 -24.85
N CYS A 117 -6.29 2.84 -24.58
CA CYS A 117 -5.84 3.73 -25.64
C CYS A 117 -4.74 3.10 -26.51
N LEU A 118 -3.84 2.29 -25.94
CA LEU A 118 -2.82 1.58 -26.73
C LEU A 118 -3.45 0.58 -27.70
N THR A 119 -4.45 -0.18 -27.27
CA THR A 119 -5.15 -1.13 -28.13
C THR A 119 -6.10 -0.46 -29.12
N ASP A 120 -6.65 0.71 -28.79
CA ASP A 120 -7.51 1.49 -29.69
C ASP A 120 -6.72 2.28 -30.75
N GLU A 121 -5.56 2.84 -30.41
CA GLU A 121 -4.83 3.76 -31.30
C GLU A 121 -3.81 3.07 -32.20
N PHE A 122 -3.34 1.88 -31.82
CA PHE A 122 -2.31 1.14 -32.53
C PHE A 122 -2.89 -0.12 -33.14
N THR A 123 -2.59 -0.36 -34.41
CA THR A 123 -3.14 -1.52 -35.12
C THR A 123 -2.47 -2.83 -34.72
N SER A 124 -1.25 -2.76 -34.16
CA SER A 124 -0.56 -3.88 -33.53
C SER A 124 0.28 -3.41 -32.34
N VAL A 125 0.17 -4.09 -31.21
CA VAL A 125 0.96 -3.87 -29.99
C VAL A 125 1.69 -5.16 -29.65
N TYR A 126 3.02 -5.11 -29.53
CA TYR A 126 3.82 -6.21 -29.02
C TYR A 126 4.44 -5.80 -27.69
N CYS A 127 4.13 -6.53 -26.63
CA CYS A 127 4.59 -6.25 -25.27
C CYS A 127 5.39 -7.42 -24.71
N PHE A 128 6.72 -7.25 -24.65
CA PHE A 128 7.62 -8.23 -24.06
C PHE A 128 7.93 -7.84 -22.62
N ASN A 129 7.33 -8.54 -21.66
CA ASN A 129 7.54 -8.34 -20.24
C ASN A 129 8.85 -8.98 -19.80
N LEU A 130 9.82 -8.15 -19.40
CA LEU A 130 11.12 -8.59 -18.89
C LEU A 130 11.13 -8.73 -17.35
N ARG A 131 10.02 -8.39 -16.69
CA ARG A 131 9.85 -8.46 -15.23
C ARG A 131 10.94 -7.68 -14.49
N GLY A 132 11.39 -8.17 -13.33
CA GLY A 132 12.48 -7.60 -12.55
C GLY A 132 12.04 -6.56 -11.51
N ASN A 133 10.76 -6.54 -11.13
CA ASN A 133 10.25 -5.65 -10.10
C ASN A 133 10.77 -6.03 -8.71
N GLN A 134 11.80 -5.32 -8.26
CA GLN A 134 12.42 -5.51 -6.94
C GLN A 134 11.89 -4.51 -5.89
N ARG A 135 10.70 -3.94 -6.11
CA ARG A 135 9.92 -3.28 -5.04
C ARG A 135 8.99 -4.27 -4.32
N THR A 136 8.85 -5.48 -4.85
CA THR A 136 8.15 -6.61 -4.21
C THR A 136 9.06 -7.26 -3.14
N SER A 137 8.55 -8.26 -2.43
CA SER A 137 9.33 -9.05 -1.46
C SER A 137 8.87 -10.51 -1.45
N GLY A 138 9.60 -11.37 -0.75
CA GLY A 138 9.23 -12.78 -0.59
C GLY A 138 9.25 -13.52 -1.93
N GLU A 139 8.27 -14.40 -2.14
CA GLU A 139 8.20 -15.27 -3.32
C GLU A 139 8.03 -14.49 -4.64
N THR A 140 7.20 -13.45 -4.64
CA THR A 140 7.02 -12.58 -5.82
C THR A 140 8.33 -11.94 -6.28
N SER A 141 9.18 -11.51 -5.35
CA SER A 141 10.50 -10.94 -5.68
C SER A 141 11.46 -11.97 -6.29
N ARG A 142 11.33 -13.25 -5.90
CA ARG A 142 12.11 -14.37 -6.47
C ARG A 142 11.63 -14.69 -7.89
N GLN A 143 10.32 -14.77 -8.09
CA GLN A 143 9.73 -14.96 -9.42
C GLN A 143 10.15 -13.84 -10.38
N GLU A 144 10.05 -12.57 -9.94
CA GLU A 144 10.47 -11.41 -10.74
C GLU A 144 11.93 -11.49 -11.21
N GLY A 145 12.79 -12.14 -10.44
CA GLY A 145 14.17 -12.43 -10.80
C GLY A 145 15.04 -11.18 -10.97
N GLY A 146 16.05 -11.30 -11.83
CA GLY A 146 17.08 -10.27 -12.06
C GLY A 146 16.53 -8.97 -12.67
N LYS A 147 17.07 -7.85 -12.22
CA LYS A 147 16.77 -6.50 -12.74
C LYS A 147 17.56 -6.24 -14.02
N ILE A 148 16.87 -5.91 -15.12
CA ILE A 148 17.52 -5.61 -16.42
C ILE A 148 18.58 -4.51 -16.32
N PHE A 149 18.28 -3.44 -15.56
CA PHE A 149 19.19 -2.30 -15.35
C PHE A 149 20.02 -2.37 -14.06
N GLY A 150 20.13 -3.54 -13.43
CA GLY A 150 20.98 -3.72 -12.24
C GLY A 150 20.59 -2.79 -11.07
N SER A 151 21.53 -1.97 -10.58
CA SER A 151 21.28 -0.99 -9.52
C SER A 151 20.55 0.28 -10.00
N GLY A 152 20.50 0.53 -11.32
CA GLY A 152 19.92 1.76 -11.88
C GLY A 152 18.39 1.82 -11.83
N SER A 153 17.70 0.69 -11.71
CA SER A 153 16.24 0.64 -11.55
C SER A 153 15.79 -0.60 -10.79
N ARG A 154 14.74 -0.44 -9.98
CA ARG A 154 14.03 -1.54 -9.28
C ARG A 154 12.65 -1.82 -9.87
N ALA A 155 12.27 -1.14 -10.95
CA ALA A 155 10.96 -1.28 -11.58
C ALA A 155 10.88 -2.57 -12.43
N ALA A 156 9.65 -3.05 -12.67
CA ALA A 156 9.41 -3.97 -13.78
C ALA A 156 9.83 -3.30 -15.09
N ILE A 157 10.40 -4.05 -16.03
CA ILE A 157 10.80 -3.53 -17.34
C ILE A 157 10.04 -4.27 -18.44
N ALA A 158 9.61 -3.53 -19.47
CA ALA A 158 9.01 -4.10 -20.66
C ALA A 158 9.60 -3.46 -21.92
N ILE A 159 9.77 -4.27 -22.97
CA ILE A 159 10.01 -3.77 -24.33
C ILE A 159 8.67 -3.74 -25.04
N THR A 160 8.23 -2.55 -25.47
CA THR A 160 6.92 -2.37 -26.10
C THR A 160 7.09 -1.77 -27.49
N LEU A 161 6.60 -2.49 -28.50
CA LEU A 161 6.57 -2.10 -29.90
C LEU A 161 5.13 -1.79 -30.30
N LEU A 162 4.88 -0.54 -30.66
CA LEU A 162 3.58 0.02 -31.00
C LEU A 162 3.57 0.40 -32.48
N ILE A 163 2.63 -0.14 -33.26
CA ILE A 163 2.58 0.05 -34.72
C ILE A 163 1.27 0.71 -35.12
N LYS A 164 1.36 1.84 -35.82
CA LYS A 164 0.24 2.44 -36.55
C LYS A 164 0.41 2.15 -38.04
N ASN A 165 -0.54 1.40 -38.61
CA ASN A 165 -0.57 1.11 -40.04
C ASN A 165 -1.98 1.38 -40.60
N PRO A 166 -2.20 2.49 -41.33
CA PRO A 166 -3.52 2.84 -41.85
C PRO A 166 -4.00 1.90 -42.96
N GLU A 167 -3.12 1.07 -43.51
CA GLU A 167 -3.46 0.07 -44.53
C GLU A 167 -3.94 -1.26 -43.91
N LYS A 168 -3.76 -1.46 -42.60
CA LYS A 168 -4.22 -2.67 -41.92
C LYS A 168 -5.74 -2.60 -41.72
N THR A 169 -6.45 -3.57 -42.28
CA THR A 169 -7.90 -3.75 -42.11
C THR A 169 -8.18 -4.82 -41.04
N GLY A 170 -9.29 -4.68 -40.31
CA GLY A 170 -9.70 -5.61 -39.27
C GLY A 170 -9.35 -5.14 -37.86
N GLU A 171 -9.47 -6.04 -36.89
CA GLU A 171 -9.26 -5.73 -35.48
C GLU A 171 -7.79 -5.44 -35.15
N HIS A 172 -7.60 -4.58 -34.16
CA HIS A 172 -6.28 -4.30 -33.60
C HIS A 172 -5.80 -5.51 -32.79
N GLN A 173 -4.50 -5.79 -32.85
CA GLN A 173 -3.93 -7.00 -32.24
C GLN A 173 -2.98 -6.67 -31.11
N LEU A 174 -3.13 -7.37 -29.99
CA LEU A 174 -2.25 -7.31 -28.84
C LEU A 174 -1.51 -8.64 -28.70
N PHE A 175 -0.18 -8.57 -28.76
CA PHE A 175 0.74 -9.68 -28.61
C PHE A 175 1.54 -9.50 -27.32
N TYR A 176 1.57 -10.52 -26.47
CA TYR A 176 2.27 -10.50 -25.20
C TYR A 176 3.25 -11.67 -25.11
N HIS A 177 4.35 -11.45 -24.40
CA HIS A 177 5.26 -12.52 -24.02
C HIS A 177 5.86 -12.20 -22.66
N ASP A 178 5.83 -13.17 -21.74
CA ASP A 178 6.58 -13.11 -20.48
C ASP A 178 7.92 -13.82 -20.63
N ILE A 179 9.00 -13.17 -20.19
CA ILE A 179 10.35 -13.77 -20.24
C ILE A 179 10.48 -15.02 -19.36
N GLY A 180 9.66 -15.13 -18.31
CA GLY A 180 9.61 -16.25 -17.37
C GLY A 180 10.07 -15.93 -15.95
N ASP A 181 9.68 -16.81 -15.02
CA ASP A 181 9.98 -16.72 -13.59
C ASP A 181 11.42 -17.14 -13.24
N TYR A 182 11.92 -16.60 -12.13
CA TYR A 182 13.17 -17.00 -11.46
C TYR A 182 14.45 -16.81 -12.28
N LEU A 183 14.38 -16.10 -13.40
CA LEU A 183 15.54 -15.84 -14.24
C LEU A 183 16.42 -14.74 -13.65
N SER A 184 17.73 -15.00 -13.59
CA SER A 184 18.76 -13.99 -13.36
C SER A 184 18.74 -12.91 -14.46
N ARG A 185 19.49 -11.83 -14.25
CA ARG A 185 19.58 -10.76 -15.26
C ARG A 185 20.24 -11.30 -16.52
N GLU A 186 21.30 -12.08 -16.35
CA GLU A 186 22.14 -12.62 -17.41
C GLU A 186 21.33 -13.58 -18.29
N GLU A 187 20.57 -14.50 -17.68
CA GLU A 187 19.68 -15.41 -18.42
C GLU A 187 18.60 -14.64 -19.23
N LYS A 188 18.07 -13.54 -18.67
CA LYS A 188 17.13 -12.68 -19.41
C LYS A 188 17.79 -12.02 -20.61
N LEU A 189 19.00 -11.48 -20.46
CA LEU A 189 19.74 -10.86 -21.56
C LEU A 189 20.11 -11.88 -22.64
N ASP A 190 20.49 -13.10 -22.25
CA ASP A 190 20.78 -14.19 -23.17
C ASP A 190 19.54 -14.60 -23.96
N LYS A 191 18.36 -14.70 -23.33
CA LYS A 191 17.09 -14.92 -24.05
C LYS A 191 16.82 -13.82 -25.09
N ILE A 192 16.95 -12.55 -24.70
CA ILE A 192 16.76 -11.40 -25.61
C ILE A 192 17.71 -11.50 -26.82
N LYS A 193 18.99 -11.81 -26.55
CA LYS A 193 20.01 -11.98 -27.59
C LYS A 193 19.68 -13.16 -28.52
N ASN A 194 19.23 -14.28 -27.96
CA ASN A 194 18.90 -15.49 -28.72
C ASN A 194 17.66 -15.29 -29.60
N PHE A 195 16.67 -14.53 -29.15
CA PHE A 195 15.54 -14.15 -30.00
C PHE A 195 16.02 -13.30 -31.19
N GLY A 196 16.90 -12.32 -30.95
CA GLY A 196 17.50 -11.47 -31.98
C GLY A 196 16.53 -10.48 -32.67
N SER A 197 15.27 -10.85 -32.83
CA SER A 197 14.18 -10.06 -33.41
C SER A 197 12.85 -10.41 -32.75
N PHE A 198 11.91 -9.46 -32.73
CA PHE A 198 10.54 -9.67 -32.26
C PHE A 198 9.83 -10.78 -33.06
N THR A 199 10.20 -11.03 -34.31
CA THR A 199 9.64 -12.07 -35.17
C THR A 199 9.95 -13.49 -34.70
N SER A 200 10.99 -13.65 -33.86
CA SER A 200 11.44 -14.95 -33.34
C SER A 200 10.89 -15.25 -31.94
N ILE A 201 10.16 -14.31 -31.35
CA ILE A 201 9.46 -14.50 -30.08
C ILE A 201 8.16 -15.23 -30.35
N ASN A 202 7.85 -16.25 -29.54
CA ASN A 202 6.54 -16.90 -29.57
C ASN A 202 5.54 -16.04 -28.80
N TRP A 203 4.67 -15.34 -29.53
CA TRP A 203 3.74 -14.38 -28.97
C TRP A 203 2.39 -15.02 -28.64
N ASP A 204 1.88 -14.68 -27.46
CA ASP A 204 0.50 -14.95 -27.09
C ASP A 204 -0.39 -13.81 -27.59
N SER A 205 -1.42 -14.14 -28.37
CA SER A 205 -2.44 -13.17 -28.77
C SER A 205 -3.42 -12.99 -27.61
N LEU A 206 -3.55 -11.76 -27.11
CA LEU A 206 -4.43 -11.44 -25.99
C LEU A 206 -5.63 -10.62 -26.46
N LEU A 207 -6.77 -10.86 -25.81
CA LEU A 207 -7.96 -10.01 -25.89
C LEU A 207 -8.16 -9.35 -24.53
N PRO A 208 -8.06 -8.01 -24.42
CA PRO A 208 -8.41 -7.31 -23.18
C PRO A 208 -9.86 -7.60 -22.79
N ASN A 209 -10.11 -7.86 -21.50
CA ASN A 209 -11.48 -7.97 -20.98
C ASN A 209 -12.16 -6.58 -20.90
N ASP A 210 -13.43 -6.53 -20.47
CA ASP A 210 -14.19 -5.27 -20.32
C ASP A 210 -13.49 -4.25 -19.43
N SER A 211 -12.78 -4.78 -18.44
CA SER A 211 -11.95 -4.11 -17.46
C SER A 211 -10.58 -3.65 -17.99
N GLN A 212 -10.30 -3.87 -19.28
CA GLN A 212 -9.08 -3.52 -19.99
C GLN A 212 -7.83 -4.19 -19.41
N ASP A 213 -7.98 -5.33 -18.75
CA ASP A 213 -6.88 -6.13 -18.23
C ASP A 213 -6.25 -6.95 -19.35
N TRP A 214 -4.93 -6.81 -19.53
CA TRP A 214 -4.19 -7.63 -20.50
C TRP A 214 -3.86 -9.01 -19.92
N ILE A 215 -3.32 -9.03 -18.70
CA ILE A 215 -2.99 -10.24 -17.94
C ILE A 215 -3.70 -10.24 -16.59
N ASN A 216 -3.71 -11.39 -15.91
CA ASN A 216 -4.38 -11.56 -14.62
C ASN A 216 -5.82 -11.03 -14.69
N GLN A 217 -6.57 -11.48 -15.69
CA GLN A 217 -7.94 -11.04 -15.91
C GLN A 217 -8.83 -11.51 -14.75
N ARG A 218 -9.74 -10.64 -14.36
CA ARG A 218 -10.73 -10.86 -13.30
C ARG A 218 -11.76 -11.91 -13.71
N ASP A 219 -12.30 -12.60 -12.71
CA ASP A 219 -13.35 -13.59 -12.90
C ASP A 219 -14.73 -12.91 -12.86
N PRO A 220 -15.55 -13.00 -13.92
CA PRO A 220 -16.90 -12.43 -13.93
C PRO A 220 -17.79 -12.92 -12.78
N GLU A 221 -17.59 -14.14 -12.28
CA GLU A 221 -18.37 -14.68 -11.15
C GLU A 221 -18.13 -13.89 -9.86
N PHE A 222 -16.94 -13.31 -9.70
CA PHE A 222 -16.62 -12.51 -8.53
C PHE A 222 -17.52 -11.28 -8.41
N ASP A 223 -17.97 -10.71 -9.53
CA ASP A 223 -18.83 -9.53 -9.55
C ASP A 223 -20.25 -9.79 -9.02
N GLU A 224 -20.69 -11.05 -9.00
CA GLU A 224 -21.98 -11.47 -8.43
C GLU A 224 -21.97 -11.48 -6.89
N PHE A 225 -20.80 -11.57 -6.28
CA PHE A 225 -20.66 -11.57 -4.83
C PHE A 225 -20.84 -10.16 -4.23
N ILE A 226 -21.20 -10.13 -2.94
CA ILE A 226 -21.51 -8.89 -2.23
C ILE A 226 -20.20 -8.18 -1.86
N SER A 227 -20.00 -6.97 -2.36
CA SER A 227 -18.83 -6.16 -2.00
C SER A 227 -18.79 -5.86 -0.51
N LEU A 228 -17.58 -5.86 0.07
CA LEU A 228 -17.40 -5.42 1.45
C LEU A 228 -17.82 -3.97 1.67
N GLY A 229 -17.70 -3.11 0.65
CA GLY A 229 -18.08 -1.70 0.76
C GLY A 229 -18.01 -0.99 -0.59
N ASP A 230 -18.73 0.13 -0.71
CA ASP A 230 -18.70 0.99 -1.88
C ASP A 230 -18.89 2.45 -1.46
N LYS A 231 -17.93 3.30 -1.82
CA LYS A 231 -17.98 4.75 -1.52
C LYS A 231 -18.48 5.59 -2.70
N LYS A 232 -18.49 5.02 -3.91
CA LYS A 232 -18.86 5.72 -5.14
C LYS A 232 -20.36 5.61 -5.36
N ASP A 233 -20.90 4.41 -5.22
CA ASP A 233 -22.32 4.15 -5.42
C ASP A 233 -22.95 3.65 -4.12
N LYS A 234 -23.71 4.53 -3.47
CA LYS A 234 -24.42 4.21 -2.21
C LYS A 234 -25.70 3.41 -2.42
N SER A 235 -26.12 3.19 -3.67
CA SER A 235 -27.24 2.31 -3.98
C SER A 235 -26.83 0.84 -4.03
N ASN A 236 -25.53 0.56 -4.20
CA ASN A 236 -25.00 -0.78 -4.18
C ASN A 236 -25.15 -1.42 -2.79
N LYS A 237 -25.62 -2.66 -2.81
CA LYS A 237 -25.70 -3.50 -1.63
C LYS A 237 -24.29 -3.94 -1.21
N THR A 238 -23.92 -3.65 0.03
CA THR A 238 -22.57 -3.90 0.56
C THR A 238 -22.64 -4.47 1.97
N ILE A 239 -21.65 -5.28 2.37
CA ILE A 239 -21.61 -5.90 3.71
C ILE A 239 -21.47 -4.85 4.80
N PHE A 240 -20.66 -3.81 4.58
CA PHE A 240 -20.40 -2.73 5.53
C PHE A 240 -20.81 -1.37 4.98
N ASP A 241 -21.57 -0.59 5.77
CA ASP A 241 -21.96 0.79 5.44
C ASP A 241 -20.74 1.71 5.34
N GLU A 242 -19.82 1.61 6.30
CA GLU A 242 -18.64 2.45 6.40
C GLU A 242 -17.35 1.62 6.42
N TYR A 243 -16.29 2.16 5.81
CA TYR A 243 -14.95 1.59 5.89
C TYR A 243 -13.90 2.69 5.73
N SER A 244 -12.67 2.42 6.14
CA SER A 244 -11.59 3.41 6.12
C SER A 244 -10.31 2.84 5.55
N LEU A 245 -9.43 3.70 5.05
CA LEU A 245 -8.02 3.39 5.03
C LEU A 245 -7.45 3.49 6.46
N GLY A 246 -6.36 2.78 6.75
CA GLY A 246 -5.57 3.03 7.96
C GLY A 246 -4.93 4.42 7.94
N ILE A 247 -4.47 4.92 9.10
CA ILE A 247 -3.92 6.29 9.19
C ILE A 247 -2.63 6.43 8.38
N ALA A 248 -2.52 7.52 7.63
CA ALA A 248 -1.31 7.90 6.90
C ALA A 248 -0.67 9.12 7.58
N THR A 249 0.51 8.95 8.15
CA THR A 249 1.13 10.05 8.92
C THR A 249 1.99 10.95 8.04
N ALA A 250 2.63 10.39 7.00
CA ALA A 250 3.74 10.97 6.23
C ALA A 250 5.00 11.29 7.07
N ARG A 251 5.06 10.85 8.33
CA ARG A 251 6.14 11.11 9.29
C ARG A 251 6.16 10.05 10.39
N ASP A 252 6.13 8.78 10.00
CA ASP A 252 6.03 7.66 10.94
C ASP A 252 7.13 7.68 12.01
N ILE A 253 8.36 8.07 11.64
CA ILE A 253 9.51 8.15 12.56
C ILE A 253 9.24 9.10 13.74
N TRP A 254 8.48 10.18 13.50
CA TRP A 254 8.10 11.16 14.52
C TRP A 254 6.85 10.73 15.28
N THR A 255 5.88 10.13 14.58
CA THR A 255 4.54 9.87 15.12
C THR A 255 4.35 8.49 15.72
N TYR A 256 5.29 7.56 15.55
CA TYR A 256 5.28 6.24 16.17
C TYR A 256 6.57 5.95 16.95
N ASN A 257 6.43 5.40 18.15
CA ASN A 257 7.57 4.90 18.92
C ASN A 257 7.14 3.77 19.88
N PHE A 258 8.04 2.83 20.18
CA PHE A 258 7.79 1.84 21.24
C PHE A 258 7.78 2.50 22.63
N SER A 259 8.59 3.55 22.85
CA SER A 259 8.59 4.32 24.09
C SER A 259 7.52 5.42 24.05
N ARG A 260 6.59 5.38 25.02
CA ARG A 260 5.59 6.45 25.20
C ARG A 260 6.26 7.80 25.47
N HIS A 261 7.30 7.79 26.29
CA HIS A 261 8.03 8.99 26.69
C HIS A 261 8.74 9.62 25.49
N SER A 262 9.49 8.83 24.73
CA SER A 262 10.22 9.34 23.57
C SER A 262 9.29 9.83 22.46
N LEU A 263 8.11 9.21 22.28
CA LEU A 263 7.09 9.75 21.37
C LEU A 263 6.65 11.16 21.78
N ILE A 264 6.36 11.36 23.07
CA ILE A 264 5.93 12.66 23.60
C ILE A 264 7.02 13.70 23.38
N GLU A 265 8.26 13.40 23.76
CA GLU A 265 9.40 14.31 23.59
C GLU A 265 9.60 14.70 22.12
N ASN A 266 9.71 13.72 21.22
CA ASN A 266 9.89 13.96 19.79
C ASN A 266 8.77 14.83 19.21
N MET A 267 7.51 14.54 19.56
CA MET A 267 6.38 15.31 19.05
C MET A 267 6.34 16.72 19.63
N THR A 268 6.62 16.91 20.93
CA THR A 268 6.70 18.23 21.54
C THR A 268 7.78 19.08 20.89
N GLU A 269 8.99 18.52 20.68
CA GLU A 269 10.09 19.22 20.01
C GLU A 269 9.75 19.61 18.57
N MET A 270 9.17 18.68 17.79
CA MET A 270 8.76 18.97 16.41
C MET A 270 7.70 20.06 16.34
N ILE A 271 6.73 20.07 17.27
CA ILE A 271 5.66 21.09 17.33
C ILE A 271 6.25 22.45 17.70
N HIS A 272 7.16 22.50 18.67
CA HIS A 272 7.86 23.73 19.04
C HIS A 272 8.65 24.30 17.85
N PHE A 273 9.39 23.45 17.14
CA PHE A 273 10.12 23.86 15.93
C PHE A 273 9.18 24.35 14.81
N TYR A 274 8.07 23.65 14.59
CA TYR A 274 7.06 24.09 13.63
C TYR A 274 6.53 25.49 13.98
N ASN A 275 6.14 25.72 15.24
CA ASN A 275 5.62 27.02 15.68
C ASN A 275 6.68 28.13 15.58
N SER A 276 7.97 27.84 15.81
CA SER A 276 9.02 28.83 15.62
C SER A 276 9.13 29.24 14.14
N GLN A 277 9.04 28.28 13.22
CA GLN A 277 8.99 28.56 11.78
C GLN A 277 7.75 29.38 11.37
N VAL A 278 6.61 29.21 12.05
CA VAL A 278 5.41 30.03 11.84
C VAL A 278 5.66 31.49 12.22
N GLU A 279 6.22 31.74 13.40
CA GLU A 279 6.52 33.11 13.85
C GLU A 279 7.61 33.77 13.00
N ASP A 280 8.65 33.04 12.61
CA ASP A 280 9.69 33.55 11.73
C ASP A 280 9.10 33.88 10.33
N PHE A 281 8.22 33.03 9.80
CA PHE A 281 7.55 33.29 8.52
C PHE A 281 6.62 34.50 8.59
N LYS A 282 5.93 34.69 9.71
CA LYS A 282 5.09 35.87 9.97
C LYS A 282 5.93 37.14 9.83
N ILE A 283 7.12 37.19 10.45
CA ILE A 283 8.07 38.30 10.34
C ILE A 283 8.56 38.45 8.89
N TYR A 284 9.01 37.36 8.26
CA TYR A 284 9.48 37.35 6.86
C TYR A 284 8.44 37.85 5.86
N SER A 285 7.15 37.64 6.15
CA SER A 285 6.03 38.05 5.30
C SER A 285 5.57 39.49 5.51
N GLN A 286 6.05 40.20 6.54
CA GLN A 286 5.70 41.59 6.79
C GLN A 286 6.09 42.48 5.60
N GLY A 287 5.15 43.31 5.13
CA GLY A 287 5.36 44.19 3.97
C GLY A 287 5.33 43.47 2.62
N LYS A 288 5.09 42.16 2.56
CA LYS A 288 4.93 41.41 1.29
C LYS A 288 3.45 41.23 0.96
N THR A 289 3.09 41.52 -0.29
CA THR A 289 1.77 41.19 -0.84
C THR A 289 1.89 39.97 -1.72
N PHE A 290 1.12 38.91 -1.43
CA PHE A 290 1.05 37.72 -2.27
C PHE A 290 -0.20 37.79 -3.14
N SER A 291 -0.06 37.52 -4.44
CA SER A 291 -1.16 37.60 -5.40
C SER A 291 -2.25 36.55 -5.17
N ASN A 292 -1.89 35.39 -4.61
CA ASN A 292 -2.81 34.31 -4.26
C ASN A 292 -2.17 33.33 -3.27
N VAL A 293 -2.93 32.30 -2.86
CA VAL A 293 -2.49 31.25 -1.93
C VAL A 293 -1.28 30.50 -2.47
N GLU A 294 -1.24 30.19 -3.76
CA GLU A 294 -0.14 29.45 -4.39
C GLU A 294 1.18 30.23 -4.36
N ALA A 295 1.13 31.54 -4.65
CA ALA A 295 2.27 32.44 -4.55
C ALA A 295 2.82 32.47 -3.12
N ARG A 296 1.94 32.47 -2.12
CA ARG A 296 2.34 32.38 -0.72
C ARG A 296 2.96 31.02 -0.39
N GLN A 297 2.42 29.92 -0.90
CA GLN A 297 2.98 28.58 -0.69
C GLN A 297 4.37 28.42 -1.29
N LYS A 298 4.63 28.99 -2.48
CA LYS A 298 5.98 29.02 -3.07
C LYS A 298 6.98 29.74 -2.17
N GLN A 299 6.54 30.79 -1.46
CA GLN A 299 7.39 31.49 -0.49
C GLN A 299 7.63 30.66 0.77
N VAL A 300 6.63 29.89 1.22
CA VAL A 300 6.82 28.92 2.31
C VAL A 300 7.88 27.89 1.92
N GLU A 301 7.80 27.29 0.73
CA GLU A 301 8.74 26.25 0.29
C GLU A 301 10.20 26.73 0.25
N VAL A 302 10.42 28.00 -0.09
CA VAL A 302 11.77 28.61 -0.12
C VAL A 302 12.23 29.01 1.29
N PHE A 303 11.30 29.37 2.17
CA PHE A 303 11.60 29.90 3.49
C PHE A 303 11.92 28.82 4.53
N ILE A 304 11.17 27.72 4.53
CA ILE A 304 11.20 26.73 5.62
C ILE A 304 12.56 26.04 5.74
N ASN A 305 12.95 25.75 6.98
CA ASN A 305 14.05 24.83 7.25
C ASN A 305 13.56 23.37 7.12
N THR A 306 14.26 22.59 6.29
CA THR A 306 13.94 21.19 5.97
C THR A 306 14.84 20.16 6.66
N ASP A 307 15.57 20.56 7.70
CA ASP A 307 16.40 19.64 8.50
C ASP A 307 15.55 18.48 9.06
N PRO A 308 15.78 17.24 8.61
CA PRO A 308 14.99 16.08 9.02
C PRO A 308 15.11 15.77 10.52
N LYS A 309 16.11 16.33 11.22
CA LYS A 309 16.26 16.22 12.69
C LYS A 309 15.28 17.08 13.47
N SER A 310 14.67 18.07 12.83
CA SER A 310 13.75 19.00 13.49
C SER A 310 12.30 18.76 13.08
N ILE A 311 12.07 18.37 11.81
CA ILE A 311 10.71 18.16 11.31
C ILE A 311 10.66 17.30 10.03
N SER A 312 9.58 16.55 9.88
CA SER A 312 9.18 15.94 8.62
C SER A 312 7.96 16.67 8.05
N TRP A 313 8.19 17.54 7.05
CA TRP A 313 7.13 18.35 6.46
C TRP A 313 6.13 17.51 5.65
N SER A 314 4.86 17.89 5.70
CA SER A 314 3.83 17.42 4.75
C SER A 314 3.19 18.63 4.07
N ARG A 315 2.46 18.37 2.98
CA ARG A 315 1.69 19.42 2.31
C ARG A 315 0.73 20.13 3.27
N GLY A 316 0.10 19.37 4.18
CA GLY A 316 -0.77 19.91 5.23
C GLY A 316 -0.05 20.93 6.11
N LEU A 317 1.08 20.56 6.72
CA LEU A 317 1.84 21.47 7.59
C LEU A 317 2.36 22.71 6.86
N LYS A 318 2.82 22.58 5.61
CA LYS A 318 3.24 23.74 4.80
C LYS A 318 2.06 24.70 4.55
N ASN A 319 0.89 24.14 4.25
CA ASN A 319 -0.32 24.94 4.08
C ASN A 319 -0.72 25.68 5.37
N ASP A 320 -0.64 25.00 6.51
CA ASP A 320 -0.95 25.55 7.83
C ASP A 320 0.02 26.66 8.24
N LEU A 321 1.32 26.48 7.99
CA LEU A 321 2.33 27.51 8.19
C LEU A 321 2.07 28.73 7.30
N GLY A 322 1.74 28.51 6.03
CA GLY A 322 1.34 29.60 5.12
C GLY A 322 0.10 30.35 5.60
N ARG A 323 -0.75 29.74 6.44
CA ARG A 323 -1.91 30.36 7.09
C ARG A 323 -1.61 30.92 8.48
N LEU A 324 -0.37 30.82 8.94
CA LEU A 324 0.09 31.24 10.27
C LEU A 324 -0.64 30.52 11.41
N VAL A 325 -0.90 29.22 11.24
CA VAL A 325 -1.54 28.39 12.26
C VAL A 325 -0.48 27.81 13.20
N ASN A 326 -0.59 28.11 14.49
CA ASN A 326 0.19 27.48 15.56
C ASN A 326 -0.56 26.28 16.16
N TYR A 327 0.19 25.33 16.73
CA TYR A 327 -0.36 24.13 17.36
C TYR A 327 0.18 23.93 18.77
N GLU A 328 -0.61 23.24 19.60
CA GLU A 328 -0.19 22.78 20.92
C GLU A 328 -0.13 21.24 20.94
N PHE A 329 0.77 20.70 21.76
CA PHE A 329 0.83 19.27 21.99
C PHE A 329 -0.42 18.81 22.76
N ASN A 330 -1.08 17.77 22.27
CA ASN A 330 -2.26 17.19 22.91
C ASN A 330 -1.95 15.78 23.44
N ASN A 331 -1.91 15.62 24.77
CA ASN A 331 -1.65 14.31 25.37
C ASN A 331 -2.74 13.27 25.04
N ASP A 332 -3.98 13.68 24.80
CA ASP A 332 -5.09 12.76 24.44
C ASP A 332 -4.93 12.18 23.03
N SER A 333 -4.04 12.77 22.20
CA SER A 333 -3.66 12.20 20.91
C SER A 333 -2.64 11.06 21.03
N VAL A 334 -2.09 10.78 22.22
CA VAL A 334 -1.13 9.69 22.45
C VAL A 334 -1.86 8.38 22.72
N VAL A 335 -1.95 7.52 21.71
CA VAL A 335 -2.76 6.30 21.72
C VAL A 335 -1.98 5.10 21.23
N LYS A 336 -2.45 3.87 21.50
CA LYS A 336 -1.87 2.65 20.93
C LYS A 336 -2.35 2.45 19.50
N GLY A 337 -1.41 2.29 18.57
CA GLY A 337 -1.69 1.97 17.17
C GLY A 337 -1.11 0.62 16.77
N MET A 338 -1.81 -0.08 15.88
CA MET A 338 -1.29 -1.28 15.21
C MET A 338 -0.44 -0.82 14.02
N TYR A 339 0.88 -0.74 14.22
CA TYR A 339 1.81 -0.20 13.21
C TYR A 339 2.03 -1.19 12.06
N ARG A 340 2.33 -2.45 12.39
CA ARG A 340 2.51 -3.57 11.45
C ARG A 340 1.88 -4.82 12.07
N PRO A 341 1.69 -5.93 11.32
CA PRO A 341 1.12 -7.14 11.89
C PRO A 341 1.86 -7.55 13.16
N TYR A 342 1.11 -7.73 14.25
CA TYR A 342 1.62 -8.11 15.58
C TYR A 342 2.66 -7.14 16.17
N CYS A 343 2.61 -5.86 15.80
CA CYS A 343 3.51 -4.83 16.27
C CYS A 343 2.70 -3.58 16.66
N LYS A 344 2.24 -3.54 17.91
CA LYS A 344 1.69 -2.32 18.52
C LYS A 344 2.82 -1.35 18.89
N GLN A 345 2.56 -0.07 18.69
CA GLN A 345 3.43 1.05 19.12
C GLN A 345 2.57 2.19 19.65
N TRP A 346 3.16 3.09 20.43
CA TRP A 346 2.52 4.37 20.73
C TRP A 346 2.49 5.22 19.47
N SER A 347 1.39 5.92 19.26
CA SER A 347 1.12 6.74 18.09
C SER A 347 0.59 8.11 18.52
N TYR A 348 1.04 9.17 17.88
CA TYR A 348 0.41 10.49 18.00
C TYR A 348 -0.68 10.66 16.92
N PHE A 349 -1.91 10.29 17.29
CA PHE A 349 -3.10 10.34 16.43
C PHE A 349 -3.74 11.73 16.48
N ASN A 350 -3.37 12.57 15.53
CA ASN A 350 -3.81 13.96 15.45
C ASN A 350 -3.99 14.39 13.98
N LYS A 351 -5.16 14.94 13.65
CA LYS A 351 -5.53 15.34 12.28
C LYS A 351 -4.61 16.37 11.63
N HIS A 352 -3.83 17.13 12.41
CA HIS A 352 -2.88 18.12 11.90
C HIS A 352 -1.49 17.52 11.66
N PHE A 353 -1.11 16.53 12.47
CA PHE A 353 0.20 15.88 12.42
C PHE A 353 0.18 14.52 11.71
N ASN A 354 -0.98 14.08 11.23
CA ASN A 354 -1.10 12.97 10.30
C ASN A 354 -1.64 13.50 8.96
N ASP A 355 -1.00 13.12 7.85
CA ASP A 355 -1.37 13.59 6.51
C ASP A 355 -2.82 13.24 6.16
N MET A 356 -3.28 12.02 6.50
CA MET A 356 -4.66 11.59 6.35
C MET A 356 -5.09 10.67 7.51
N VAL A 357 -6.16 11.06 8.21
CA VAL A 357 -6.81 10.23 9.26
C VAL A 357 -8.05 9.47 8.77
N TYR A 358 -8.52 9.77 7.55
CA TYR A 358 -9.68 9.13 6.92
C TYR A 358 -10.92 9.06 7.84
N GLN A 359 -11.59 7.91 7.91
CA GLN A 359 -12.76 7.71 8.78
C GLN A 359 -12.37 7.11 10.14
N ILE A 360 -11.07 6.98 10.45
CA ILE A 360 -10.60 6.44 11.73
C ILE A 360 -11.20 7.18 12.93
N PRO A 361 -11.40 8.51 12.95
CA PRO A 361 -12.08 9.19 14.06
C PRO A 361 -13.52 8.74 14.32
N LYS A 362 -14.23 8.18 13.32
CA LYS A 362 -15.56 7.57 13.50
C LYS A 362 -15.48 6.12 13.99
N ILE A 363 -14.32 5.48 13.87
CA ILE A 363 -14.10 4.08 14.22
C ILE A 363 -13.48 3.97 15.63
N PHE A 364 -12.51 4.83 15.93
CA PHE A 364 -11.81 4.96 17.20
C PHE A 364 -11.77 6.46 17.59
N PRO A 365 -12.87 7.01 18.16
CA PRO A 365 -12.92 8.43 18.51
C PRO A 365 -12.01 8.80 19.68
N ASN A 366 -11.84 7.88 20.63
CA ASN A 366 -10.98 8.01 21.81
C ASN A 366 -10.61 6.63 22.36
N GLU A 367 -9.71 6.59 23.33
CA GLU A 367 -9.19 5.34 23.94
C GLU A 367 -10.21 4.54 24.75
N ASN A 368 -11.31 5.16 25.20
CA ASN A 368 -12.34 4.50 26.01
C ASN A 368 -13.36 3.74 25.17
N LEU A 369 -13.43 4.02 23.87
CA LEU A 369 -14.36 3.38 22.94
C LEU A 369 -13.68 2.24 22.18
N ARG A 370 -13.98 1.01 22.59
CA ARG A 370 -13.45 -0.21 21.99
C ARG A 370 -14.19 -0.59 20.71
N ASN A 371 -13.43 -0.93 19.67
CA ASN A 371 -13.97 -1.41 18.41
C ASN A 371 -13.12 -2.55 17.87
N LEU A 372 -13.67 -3.32 16.93
CA LEU A 372 -12.96 -4.35 16.18
C LEU A 372 -12.95 -3.98 14.70
N VAL A 373 -11.82 -4.18 14.05
CA VAL A 373 -11.64 -3.82 12.64
C VAL A 373 -10.94 -4.95 11.91
N ILE A 374 -11.55 -5.44 10.83
CA ILE A 374 -10.88 -6.31 9.87
C ILE A 374 -10.08 -5.43 8.92
N SER A 375 -8.75 -5.51 8.98
CA SER A 375 -7.86 -4.88 8.01
C SER A 375 -7.51 -5.87 6.92
N VAL A 376 -7.57 -5.45 5.65
CA VAL A 376 -7.22 -6.27 4.47
C VAL A 376 -6.21 -5.55 3.59
N THR A 377 -5.50 -6.32 2.77
CA THR A 377 -4.64 -5.79 1.69
C THR A 377 -5.41 -4.85 0.75
N GLY A 378 -4.80 -3.72 0.41
CA GLY A 378 -5.41 -2.70 -0.44
C GLY A 378 -5.44 -3.07 -1.92
N ILE A 379 -6.31 -2.39 -2.67
CA ILE A 379 -6.41 -2.51 -4.12
C ILE A 379 -5.08 -2.08 -4.78
N GLY A 380 -4.53 -2.96 -5.61
CA GLY A 380 -3.28 -2.74 -6.34
C GLY A 380 -2.01 -2.89 -5.50
N ALA A 381 -2.14 -3.46 -4.30
CA ALA A 381 -1.00 -3.73 -3.42
C ALA A 381 0.05 -4.60 -4.10
N SER A 382 1.29 -4.43 -3.65
CA SER A 382 2.44 -5.19 -4.10
C SER A 382 2.58 -6.55 -3.40
N LYS A 383 1.87 -6.74 -2.29
CA LYS A 383 1.86 -7.95 -1.48
C LYS A 383 0.64 -8.81 -1.81
N GLY A 384 0.75 -10.11 -1.56
CA GLY A 384 -0.40 -11.01 -1.65
C GLY A 384 -1.53 -10.61 -0.70
N PHE A 385 -2.74 -11.02 -1.03
CA PHE A 385 -3.92 -10.75 -0.21
C PHE A 385 -3.81 -11.42 1.16
N SER A 386 -4.14 -10.68 2.22
CA SER A 386 -4.30 -11.19 3.57
C SER A 386 -5.27 -10.31 4.35
N ALA A 387 -5.74 -10.83 5.49
CA ALA A 387 -6.60 -10.12 6.42
C ALA A 387 -6.11 -10.30 7.87
N LEU A 388 -6.21 -9.24 8.68
CA LEU A 388 -5.88 -9.25 10.10
C LEU A 388 -6.89 -8.39 10.86
N ILE A 389 -7.49 -8.95 11.90
CA ILE A 389 -8.35 -8.20 12.81
C ILE A 389 -7.52 -7.47 13.87
N THR A 390 -7.93 -6.26 14.26
CA THR A 390 -7.27 -5.45 15.29
C THR A 390 -8.28 -4.71 16.15
N ASP A 391 -7.92 -4.49 17.41
CA ASP A 391 -8.62 -3.65 18.39
C ASP A 391 -7.98 -2.27 18.58
N ALA A 392 -6.84 -2.03 17.92
CA ALA A 392 -6.10 -0.78 17.94
C ALA A 392 -6.15 -0.05 16.59
N ILE A 393 -5.85 1.25 16.61
CA ILE A 393 -5.87 2.11 15.42
C ILE A 393 -4.91 1.57 14.35
N PRO A 394 -5.41 1.18 13.15
CA PRO A 394 -4.57 0.62 12.10
C PRO A 394 -3.77 1.71 11.40
N ASN A 395 -2.46 1.49 11.24
CA ASN A 395 -1.64 2.24 10.29
C ASN A 395 -2.02 1.87 8.85
N LEU A 396 -1.88 2.81 7.90
CA LEU A 396 -2.12 2.56 6.47
C LEU A 396 -1.32 1.36 5.94
N HIS A 397 -0.14 1.11 6.52
CA HIS A 397 0.76 0.04 6.14
C HIS A 397 0.74 -1.16 7.10
N LEU A 398 -0.29 -1.29 7.97
CA LEU A 398 -0.59 -2.56 8.64
C LEU A 398 -0.71 -3.68 7.59
N HIS A 399 -1.53 -3.41 6.57
CA HIS A 399 -1.48 -4.08 5.28
C HIS A 399 -0.98 -3.11 4.22
N ASP A 400 -0.40 -3.58 3.11
CA ASP A 400 -0.02 -2.70 2.00
C ASP A 400 -1.25 -1.92 1.48
N THR A 401 -1.28 -0.62 1.79
CA THR A 401 -2.38 0.30 1.46
C THR A 401 -3.72 -0.16 2.05
N GLY A 402 -3.70 -0.61 3.30
CA GLY A 402 -4.76 -1.41 3.90
C GLY A 402 -6.11 -0.72 4.06
N GLN A 403 -7.17 -1.48 3.76
CA GLN A 403 -8.58 -1.10 3.98
C GLN A 403 -9.08 -1.73 5.28
N CYS A 404 -9.94 -1.02 6.00
CA CYS A 404 -10.34 -1.30 7.37
C CYS A 404 -11.87 -1.29 7.46
N PHE A 405 -12.44 -2.45 7.79
CA PHE A 405 -13.87 -2.70 7.91
C PHE A 405 -14.22 -2.87 9.40
N PRO A 406 -14.81 -1.84 10.03
CA PRO A 406 -15.10 -1.87 11.45
C PRO A 406 -16.41 -2.60 11.74
N LEU A 407 -16.50 -3.21 12.93
CA LEU A 407 -17.74 -3.79 13.43
C LEU A 407 -18.75 -2.70 13.83
N TYR A 408 -18.25 -1.62 14.42
CA TYR A 408 -19.07 -0.48 14.84
C TYR A 408 -18.59 0.85 14.25
N THR A 409 -19.47 1.83 14.22
CA THR A 409 -19.14 3.25 14.04
C THR A 409 -19.65 4.06 15.22
N TYR A 410 -19.03 5.20 15.44
CA TYR A 410 -19.34 6.13 16.51
C TYR A 410 -19.62 7.51 15.95
N GLU A 411 -20.74 8.07 16.37
CA GLU A 411 -21.17 9.40 15.97
C GLU A 411 -21.35 10.27 17.21
N LYS A 412 -20.91 11.53 17.10
CA LYS A 412 -21.17 12.53 18.13
C LYS A 412 -22.56 13.11 17.86
N PRO A 413 -23.48 13.14 18.84
CA PRO A 413 -24.78 13.75 18.66
C PRO A 413 -24.64 15.24 18.30
N GLU A 414 -25.53 15.73 17.45
CA GLU A 414 -25.65 17.17 17.20
C GLU A 414 -26.14 17.87 18.49
N PRO A 415 -25.69 19.12 18.77
CA PRO A 415 -26.00 19.83 20.02
C PRO A 415 -27.50 20.01 20.31
N THR A 416 -28.37 19.86 19.30
CA THR A 416 -29.82 20.04 19.39
C THR A 416 -30.59 18.80 19.86
N ASP A 417 -29.99 17.61 19.86
CA ASP A 417 -30.65 16.36 20.28
C ASP A 417 -30.30 16.00 21.72
N GLN A 418 -30.93 16.69 22.68
CA GLN A 418 -30.77 16.44 24.12
C GLN A 418 -31.43 15.14 24.63
N THR A 419 -31.92 14.26 23.75
CA THR A 419 -32.74 13.08 24.12
C THR A 419 -32.26 11.75 23.53
N SER A 420 -30.97 11.60 23.21
CA SER A 420 -30.46 10.28 22.82
C SER A 420 -30.27 9.37 24.03
N LEU A 421 -31.26 8.50 24.28
CA LEU A 421 -31.24 7.37 25.23
C LEU A 421 -30.09 6.36 24.99
N PHE A 422 -29.33 6.52 23.89
CA PHE A 422 -28.25 5.63 23.45
C PHE A 422 -26.84 6.25 23.55
N LEU A 423 -26.71 7.39 24.22
CA LEU A 423 -25.39 7.98 24.47
C LEU A 423 -24.59 7.09 25.41
N THR A 424 -23.39 6.71 24.97
CA THR A 424 -22.39 6.18 25.91
C THR A 424 -22.02 7.26 26.92
N GLU A 425 -21.49 6.88 28.08
CA GLU A 425 -20.94 7.82 29.08
C GLU A 425 -19.90 8.79 28.48
N THR A 426 -19.34 8.44 27.31
CA THR A 426 -18.36 9.24 26.56
C THR A 426 -18.97 10.27 25.61
N GLY A 427 -20.30 10.35 25.48
CA GLY A 427 -20.99 11.30 24.61
C GLY A 427 -21.03 10.92 23.12
N TYR A 428 -20.87 9.62 22.80
CA TYR A 428 -20.99 9.08 21.45
C TYR A 428 -22.11 8.05 21.35
N THR A 429 -22.80 8.01 20.22
CA THR A 429 -23.74 6.95 19.84
C THR A 429 -22.99 5.84 19.10
N LYS A 430 -23.10 4.61 19.59
CA LYS A 430 -22.50 3.42 18.97
C LYS A 430 -23.49 2.79 17.99
N LYS A 431 -23.11 2.63 16.72
CA LYS A 431 -23.92 2.03 15.66
C LYS A 431 -23.23 0.77 15.11
N GLU A 432 -24.00 -0.28 14.84
CA GLU A 432 -23.51 -1.45 14.09
C GLU A 432 -23.29 -1.09 12.63
N ASN A 433 -22.17 -1.53 12.06
CA ASN A 433 -21.76 -1.13 10.71
C ASN A 433 -22.28 -2.07 9.60
N ILE A 434 -22.87 -3.21 9.97
CA ILE A 434 -23.53 -4.12 9.03
C ILE A 434 -25.01 -3.73 8.94
N PRO A 435 -25.55 -3.45 7.74
CA PRO A 435 -26.95 -3.05 7.57
C PRO A 435 -27.93 -4.16 7.96
N ASP A 436 -29.14 -3.76 8.39
CA ASP A 436 -30.23 -4.70 8.68
C ASP A 436 -30.71 -5.45 7.42
N THR A 437 -30.56 -4.83 6.25
CA THR A 437 -30.85 -5.49 4.96
C THR A 437 -29.94 -6.69 4.76
N ILE A 438 -28.62 -6.52 4.92
CA ILE A 438 -27.64 -7.60 4.84
C ILE A 438 -27.92 -8.68 5.88
N LEU A 439 -28.24 -8.31 7.11
CA LEU A 439 -28.64 -9.28 8.14
C LEU A 439 -29.84 -10.13 7.66
N SER A 440 -30.88 -9.47 7.16
CA SER A 440 -32.09 -10.14 6.67
C SER A 440 -31.80 -11.07 5.50
N ASP A 441 -30.88 -10.69 4.61
CA ASP A 441 -30.47 -11.54 3.49
C ASP A 441 -29.74 -12.80 3.95
N PHE A 442 -28.78 -12.67 4.86
CA PHE A 442 -28.09 -13.83 5.42
C PHE A 442 -29.08 -14.76 6.12
N GLN A 443 -29.98 -14.22 6.95
CA GLN A 443 -31.01 -15.02 7.63
C GLN A 443 -31.96 -15.71 6.65
N THR A 444 -32.30 -15.07 5.52
CA THR A 444 -33.15 -15.65 4.48
C THR A 444 -32.42 -16.72 3.68
N THR A 445 -31.20 -16.43 3.21
CA THR A 445 -30.37 -17.35 2.42
C THR A 445 -30.05 -18.63 3.17
N TYR A 446 -29.76 -18.53 4.47
CA TYR A 446 -29.45 -19.68 5.32
C TYR A 446 -30.66 -20.26 6.05
N GLN A 447 -31.83 -19.62 5.97
CA GLN A 447 -33.06 -20.00 6.69
C GLN A 447 -32.85 -20.09 8.21
N ASP A 448 -32.02 -19.21 8.76
CA ASP A 448 -31.67 -19.18 10.17
C ASP A 448 -31.78 -17.75 10.72
N GLN A 449 -32.78 -17.53 11.58
CA GLN A 449 -33.06 -16.24 12.22
C GLN A 449 -32.14 -15.95 13.41
N THR A 450 -31.31 -16.92 13.84
CA THR A 450 -30.37 -16.73 14.96
C THR A 450 -29.08 -16.04 14.54
N ILE A 451 -28.79 -15.96 13.23
CA ILE A 451 -27.64 -15.25 12.69
C ILE A 451 -27.68 -13.79 13.13
N THR A 452 -26.59 -13.30 13.71
CA THR A 452 -26.39 -11.91 14.10
C THR A 452 -25.41 -11.20 13.15
N LYS A 453 -25.36 -9.86 13.22
CA LYS A 453 -24.35 -9.08 12.49
C LYS A 453 -22.92 -9.41 12.92
N GLU A 454 -22.73 -9.76 14.19
CA GLU A 454 -21.43 -10.21 14.68
C GLU A 454 -21.03 -11.56 14.03
N ASP A 455 -21.97 -12.48 13.85
CA ASP A 455 -21.71 -13.73 13.11
C ASP A 455 -21.32 -13.47 11.66
N ILE A 456 -21.96 -12.50 11.00
CA ILE A 456 -21.61 -12.07 9.64
C ILE A 456 -20.20 -11.47 9.61
N PHE A 457 -19.84 -10.63 10.58
CA PHE A 457 -18.51 -10.05 10.70
C PHE A 457 -17.41 -11.12 10.78
N TYR A 458 -17.61 -12.16 11.61
CA TYR A 458 -16.66 -13.26 11.69
C TYR A 458 -16.74 -14.22 10.49
N TYR A 459 -17.92 -14.41 9.90
CA TYR A 459 -18.06 -15.14 8.64
C TYR A 459 -17.19 -14.52 7.54
N VAL A 460 -17.25 -13.20 7.37
CA VAL A 460 -16.35 -12.46 6.47
C VAL A 460 -14.89 -12.78 6.80
N TYR A 461 -14.50 -12.70 8.08
CA TYR A 461 -13.13 -12.97 8.48
C TYR A 461 -12.69 -14.40 8.16
N GLY A 462 -13.57 -15.40 8.32
CA GLY A 462 -13.33 -16.79 7.94
C GLY A 462 -13.15 -16.98 6.43
N ILE A 463 -14.04 -16.40 5.61
CA ILE A 463 -13.96 -16.46 4.14
C ILE A 463 -12.63 -15.86 3.64
N LEU A 464 -12.23 -14.70 4.17
CA LEU A 464 -10.97 -14.06 3.78
C LEU A 464 -9.72 -14.88 4.13
N HIS A 465 -9.86 -15.91 4.97
CA HIS A 465 -8.80 -16.86 5.31
C HIS A 465 -8.83 -18.14 4.48
N SER A 466 -9.91 -18.42 3.74
CA SER A 466 -10.04 -19.60 2.88
C SER A 466 -8.91 -19.64 1.82
N PRO A 467 -8.12 -20.73 1.77
CA PRO A 467 -7.12 -20.92 0.72
C PRO A 467 -7.74 -20.96 -0.67
N GLU A 468 -8.90 -21.61 -0.82
CA GLU A 468 -9.66 -21.70 -2.06
C GLU A 468 -10.06 -20.30 -2.56
N TYR A 469 -10.67 -19.49 -1.69
CA TYR A 469 -11.08 -18.12 -2.02
C TYR A 469 -9.90 -17.27 -2.51
N LYS A 470 -8.79 -17.30 -1.76
CA LYS A 470 -7.60 -16.51 -2.09
C LYS A 470 -6.93 -16.96 -3.38
N GLN A 471 -6.95 -18.26 -3.68
CA GLN A 471 -6.31 -18.81 -4.87
C GLN A 471 -7.17 -18.57 -6.13
N ARG A 472 -8.48 -18.85 -6.06
CA ARG A 472 -9.42 -18.69 -7.18
C ARG A 472 -9.53 -17.21 -7.59
N PHE A 473 -9.68 -16.31 -6.62
CA PHE A 473 -9.93 -14.89 -6.86
C PHE A 473 -8.68 -14.01 -6.64
N ALA A 474 -7.48 -14.56 -6.84
CA ALA A 474 -6.22 -13.86 -6.59
C ALA A 474 -6.08 -12.58 -7.44
N ALA A 475 -6.55 -12.62 -8.70
CA ALA A 475 -6.56 -11.47 -9.59
C ALA A 475 -7.54 -10.40 -9.10
N ASP A 476 -8.75 -10.79 -8.71
CA ASP A 476 -9.81 -9.91 -8.24
C ASP A 476 -9.42 -9.22 -6.93
N LEU A 477 -8.94 -9.98 -5.95
CA LEU A 477 -8.47 -9.47 -4.66
C LEU A 477 -7.29 -8.49 -4.78
N LYS A 478 -6.55 -8.52 -5.90
CA LYS A 478 -5.51 -7.54 -6.23
C LYS A 478 -6.10 -6.31 -6.93
N LYS A 479 -7.18 -6.44 -7.70
CA LYS A 479 -7.70 -5.40 -8.60
C LYS A 479 -8.91 -4.63 -8.04
N MET A 480 -9.63 -5.19 -7.08
CA MET A 480 -10.81 -4.58 -6.49
C MET A 480 -10.98 -4.95 -5.01
N LEU A 481 -11.97 -4.34 -4.33
CA LEU A 481 -12.28 -4.70 -2.95
C LEU A 481 -12.79 -6.15 -2.89
N PRO A 482 -12.53 -6.88 -1.79
CA PRO A 482 -13.08 -8.22 -1.63
C PRO A 482 -14.60 -8.21 -1.72
N ARG A 483 -15.13 -9.26 -2.33
CA ARG A 483 -16.57 -9.54 -2.41
C ARG A 483 -16.81 -10.92 -1.83
N ILE A 484 -17.85 -11.02 -1.00
CA ILE A 484 -18.09 -12.18 -0.15
C ILE A 484 -19.23 -13.02 -0.73
N PRO A 485 -18.97 -14.29 -1.07
CA PRO A 485 -20.02 -15.21 -1.50
C PRO A 485 -20.88 -15.67 -0.32
N TYR A 486 -22.04 -16.26 -0.62
CA TYR A 486 -22.77 -17.11 0.31
C TYR A 486 -22.23 -18.53 0.21
N ALA A 487 -21.33 -18.92 1.10
CA ALA A 487 -20.79 -20.28 1.17
C ALA A 487 -21.87 -21.26 1.63
N ALA A 488 -21.78 -22.54 1.24
CA ALA A 488 -22.77 -23.54 1.65
C ALA A 488 -22.94 -23.66 3.17
N ASP A 489 -21.82 -23.57 3.91
CA ASP A 489 -21.73 -23.73 5.37
C ASP A 489 -21.32 -22.44 6.09
N PHE A 490 -22.30 -21.57 6.34
CA PHE A 490 -22.12 -20.31 7.06
C PHE A 490 -21.47 -20.49 8.45
N HIS A 491 -21.95 -21.45 9.24
CA HIS A 491 -21.56 -21.58 10.64
C HIS A 491 -20.11 -22.04 10.79
N SER A 492 -19.61 -22.92 9.92
CA SER A 492 -18.21 -23.32 9.93
C SER A 492 -17.28 -22.14 9.64
N PHE A 493 -17.59 -21.31 8.64
CA PHE A 493 -16.81 -20.10 8.34
C PHE A 493 -16.90 -19.05 9.46
N SER A 494 -18.09 -18.82 10.03
CA SER A 494 -18.26 -17.88 11.14
C SER A 494 -17.50 -18.33 12.40
N THR A 495 -17.59 -19.63 12.75
CA THR A 495 -16.87 -20.22 13.89
C THR A 495 -15.37 -20.15 13.69
N ALA A 496 -14.88 -20.49 12.50
CA ALA A 496 -13.46 -20.36 12.17
C ALA A 496 -12.98 -18.90 12.27
N GLY A 497 -13.78 -17.95 11.78
CA GLY A 497 -13.51 -16.52 11.92
C GLY A 497 -13.43 -16.06 13.37
N ARG A 498 -14.35 -16.51 14.24
CA ARG A 498 -14.32 -16.22 15.70
C ARG A 498 -13.06 -16.79 16.35
N ASN A 499 -12.70 -18.04 16.03
CA ASN A 499 -11.51 -18.69 16.58
C ASN A 499 -10.22 -17.99 16.11
N LEU A 500 -10.12 -17.63 14.83
CA LEU A 500 -9.00 -16.85 14.30
C LEU A 500 -8.89 -15.50 14.99
N ALA A 501 -10.02 -14.80 15.16
CA ALA A 501 -10.04 -13.51 15.83
C ALA A 501 -9.58 -13.61 17.28
N GLN A 502 -9.95 -14.67 18.01
CA GLN A 502 -9.48 -14.91 19.37
C GLN A 502 -7.94 -15.00 19.43
N TRP A 503 -7.30 -15.74 18.52
CA TRP A 503 -5.84 -15.83 18.46
C TRP A 503 -5.19 -14.50 18.06
N HIS A 504 -5.76 -13.80 17.08
CA HIS A 504 -5.17 -12.59 16.52
C HIS A 504 -5.33 -11.36 17.40
N LEU A 505 -6.42 -11.23 18.16
CA LEU A 505 -6.64 -10.13 19.09
C LEU A 505 -5.84 -10.33 20.40
N ASN A 506 -5.75 -11.56 20.88
CA ASN A 506 -5.11 -11.88 22.16
C ASN A 506 -3.65 -12.31 22.03
N TYR A 507 -3.02 -12.09 20.87
CA TYR A 507 -1.66 -12.57 20.56
C TYR A 507 -0.60 -12.18 21.60
N GLU A 508 -0.77 -11.06 22.32
CA GLU A 508 0.12 -10.60 23.38
C GLU A 508 -0.10 -11.34 24.72
N ASN A 509 -1.25 -11.99 24.93
CA ASN A 509 -1.70 -12.48 26.24
C ASN A 509 -1.98 -13.99 26.29
N ILE A 510 -1.82 -14.71 25.18
CA ILE A 510 -1.98 -16.17 25.17
C ILE A 510 -0.81 -16.89 25.84
N GLU A 511 -1.02 -18.17 26.15
CA GLU A 511 0.04 -19.05 26.61
C GLU A 511 1.13 -19.21 25.52
N PRO A 512 2.42 -19.00 25.87
CA PRO A 512 3.54 -19.24 24.97
C PRO A 512 3.54 -20.66 24.36
N TYR A 513 4.07 -20.80 23.14
CA TYR A 513 4.43 -22.12 22.62
C TYR A 513 5.65 -22.68 23.41
N PRO A 514 5.66 -23.97 23.78
CA PRO A 514 6.73 -24.56 24.59
C PRO A 514 7.99 -24.79 23.75
N LEU A 515 8.70 -23.71 23.43
CA LEU A 515 10.00 -23.76 22.79
C LEU A 515 11.10 -24.09 23.80
N GLU A 516 12.17 -24.71 23.30
CA GLU A 516 13.40 -24.90 24.06
C GLU A 516 14.14 -23.56 24.16
N GLU A 517 14.48 -23.14 25.37
CA GLU A 517 15.22 -21.91 25.64
C GLU A 517 16.63 -22.23 26.14
N PHE A 518 17.62 -22.03 25.26
CA PHE A 518 19.02 -22.17 25.60
C PHE A 518 19.59 -20.86 26.11
N LYS A 519 20.11 -20.88 27.33
CA LYS A 519 20.78 -19.76 27.98
C LYS A 519 22.28 -20.03 28.05
N SER A 520 23.09 -19.04 27.68
CA SER A 520 24.55 -19.13 27.77
C SER A 520 25.08 -19.12 29.22
N GLU A 521 24.27 -18.64 30.17
CA GLU A 521 24.58 -18.51 31.59
C GLU A 521 23.48 -19.19 32.42
N LEU A 522 23.82 -19.69 33.61
CA LEU A 522 22.85 -20.36 34.50
C LEU A 522 21.78 -19.40 35.06
N TYR A 523 22.16 -18.14 35.26
CA TYR A 523 21.33 -17.07 35.80
C TYR A 523 21.39 -15.88 34.85
N LEU A 524 20.24 -15.34 34.48
CA LEU A 524 20.12 -14.14 33.66
C LEU A 524 19.45 -13.05 34.49
N GLU A 525 19.92 -11.81 34.33
CA GLU A 525 19.28 -10.63 34.87
C GLU A 525 18.29 -10.04 33.85
N ASP A 526 17.37 -9.18 34.27
CA ASP A 526 16.38 -8.53 33.40
C ASP A 526 17.00 -7.88 32.16
N LYS A 527 18.18 -7.26 32.31
CA LYS A 527 18.91 -6.62 31.21
C LYS A 527 19.32 -7.60 30.10
N ASP A 528 19.46 -8.88 30.43
CA ASP A 528 19.88 -9.93 29.51
C ASP A 528 18.75 -10.40 28.60
N TYR A 529 17.51 -10.02 28.89
CA TYR A 529 16.34 -10.24 28.03
C TYR A 529 16.12 -9.12 27.01
N ARG A 530 16.97 -8.10 26.99
CA ARG A 530 16.87 -7.03 25.98
C ARG A 530 17.22 -7.55 24.58
N VAL A 531 16.43 -7.17 23.60
CA VAL A 531 16.66 -7.48 22.18
C VAL A 531 17.39 -6.33 21.48
N SER A 532 18.38 -6.66 20.66
CA SER A 532 18.97 -5.72 19.70
C SER A 532 18.48 -6.03 18.29
N LYS A 533 18.71 -7.26 17.83
CA LYS A 533 18.23 -7.76 16.55
C LYS A 533 18.22 -9.29 16.54
N MET A 534 17.04 -9.87 16.39
CA MET A 534 16.87 -11.32 16.24
C MET A 534 17.40 -11.81 14.88
N LYS A 535 17.90 -13.04 14.85
CA LYS A 535 18.38 -13.71 13.63
C LYS A 535 18.01 -15.18 13.66
N PHE A 536 17.85 -15.79 12.49
CA PHE A 536 17.78 -17.25 12.41
C PHE A 536 19.11 -17.90 12.75
N GLY A 537 19.05 -19.13 13.25
CA GLY A 537 20.21 -20.01 13.37
C GLY A 537 20.79 -20.35 12.00
N VAL A 538 22.00 -20.92 12.01
CA VAL A 538 22.68 -21.38 10.79
C VAL A 538 23.09 -22.84 10.97
N LYS A 539 22.67 -23.70 10.04
CA LYS A 539 23.03 -25.13 10.00
C LYS A 539 23.55 -25.45 8.61
N ASN A 540 24.75 -26.05 8.52
CA ASN A 540 25.40 -26.37 7.23
C ASN A 540 25.48 -25.19 6.24
N LYS A 541 25.81 -23.99 6.74
CA LYS A 541 25.85 -22.72 5.97
C LYS A 541 24.50 -22.27 5.40
N ALA A 542 23.39 -22.91 5.77
CA ALA A 542 22.03 -22.50 5.41
C ALA A 542 21.29 -21.94 6.63
N ILE A 543 20.30 -21.08 6.35
CA ILE A 543 19.40 -20.55 7.38
C ILE A 543 18.59 -21.70 7.99
N ASP A 544 18.64 -21.82 9.31
CA ASP A 544 17.82 -22.77 10.08
C ASP A 544 16.64 -22.04 10.72
N LYS A 545 15.45 -22.23 10.14
CA LYS A 545 14.20 -21.63 10.63
C LYS A 545 13.65 -22.32 11.89
N THR A 546 14.24 -23.42 12.35
CA THR A 546 13.83 -24.06 13.62
C THR A 546 14.44 -23.38 14.85
N THR A 547 15.38 -22.46 14.63
CA THR A 547 16.16 -21.78 15.67
C THR A 547 16.16 -20.27 15.47
N ILE A 548 15.86 -19.51 16.51
CA ILE A 548 16.02 -18.05 16.56
C ILE A 548 17.05 -17.69 17.63
N ILE A 549 18.12 -17.01 17.20
CA ILE A 549 19.04 -16.33 18.08
C ILE A 549 18.36 -15.03 18.51
N TYR A 550 17.89 -15.00 19.75
CA TYR A 550 17.18 -13.85 20.30
C TYR A 550 18.14 -12.70 20.59
N ASN A 551 19.24 -13.00 21.28
CA ASN A 551 20.37 -12.10 21.49
C ASN A 551 21.66 -12.93 21.73
N SER A 552 22.72 -12.31 22.27
CA SER A 552 23.99 -13.01 22.53
C SER A 552 23.90 -14.06 23.64
N LYS A 553 22.87 -14.01 24.49
CA LYS A 553 22.73 -14.85 25.68
C LYS A 553 21.63 -15.90 25.58
N ILE A 554 20.62 -15.66 24.74
CA ILE A 554 19.41 -16.48 24.64
C ILE A 554 19.18 -16.95 23.20
N THR A 555 18.91 -18.24 23.04
CA THR A 555 18.51 -18.87 21.79
C THR A 555 17.25 -19.69 21.99
N LEU A 556 16.28 -19.55 21.09
CA LEU A 556 15.06 -20.34 21.06
C LEU A 556 15.17 -21.41 19.97
N SER A 557 14.88 -22.67 20.30
CA SER A 557 14.87 -23.79 19.35
C SER A 557 13.56 -24.58 19.43
N GLY A 558 13.40 -25.53 18.50
CA GLY A 558 12.18 -26.34 18.40
C GLY A 558 11.01 -25.62 17.74
N ILE A 559 11.27 -24.55 16.95
CA ILE A 559 10.23 -23.82 16.24
C ILE A 559 9.68 -24.69 15.09
N PRO A 560 8.39 -25.06 15.10
CA PRO A 560 7.82 -25.85 14.01
C PRO A 560 7.81 -25.06 12.70
N LEU A 561 8.24 -25.69 11.60
CA LEU A 561 8.27 -25.03 10.28
C LEU A 561 6.88 -24.58 9.81
N GLN A 562 5.82 -25.27 10.27
CA GLN A 562 4.43 -24.90 10.04
C GLN A 562 4.11 -23.47 10.52
N ALA A 563 4.80 -22.95 11.54
CA ALA A 563 4.58 -21.58 12.03
C ALA A 563 4.91 -20.52 10.96
N TYR A 564 5.70 -20.85 9.93
CA TYR A 564 6.03 -19.91 8.85
C TYR A 564 5.01 -19.93 7.70
N GLU A 565 4.05 -20.86 7.70
CA GLU A 565 3.00 -20.94 6.69
C GLU A 565 1.94 -19.85 6.87
N TYR A 566 1.74 -19.37 8.11
CA TYR A 566 0.84 -18.26 8.38
C TYR A 566 1.47 -16.92 7.93
N ILE A 567 1.08 -16.49 6.73
CA ILE A 567 1.56 -15.29 6.06
C ILE A 567 0.53 -14.18 6.16
N VAL A 568 0.98 -13.01 6.64
CA VAL A 568 0.20 -11.77 6.68
C VAL A 568 1.01 -10.64 6.05
N ASN A 569 0.38 -9.88 5.15
CA ASN A 569 1.00 -8.79 4.41
C ASN A 569 2.31 -9.19 3.70
N GLY A 570 2.33 -10.40 3.10
CA GLY A 570 3.44 -10.94 2.31
C GLY A 570 4.64 -11.46 3.11
N LYS A 571 4.51 -11.67 4.43
CA LYS A 571 5.57 -12.23 5.27
C LYS A 571 4.99 -13.12 6.40
N PRO A 572 5.71 -14.16 6.85
CA PRO A 572 5.32 -14.91 8.04
C PRO A 572 5.15 -14.03 9.28
N ALA A 573 4.17 -14.31 10.12
CA ALA A 573 3.93 -13.55 11.37
C ALA A 573 5.16 -13.49 12.28
N LEU A 574 5.89 -14.60 12.39
CA LEU A 574 7.12 -14.65 13.19
C LEU A 574 8.25 -13.75 12.62
N GLU A 575 8.36 -13.67 11.30
CA GLU A 575 9.33 -12.80 10.65
C GLU A 575 8.94 -11.31 10.80
N TRP A 576 7.66 -10.97 11.00
CA TRP A 576 7.26 -9.62 11.42
C TRP A 576 7.81 -9.27 12.79
N ILE A 577 7.73 -10.18 13.76
CA ILE A 577 8.31 -9.95 15.09
C ILE A 577 9.82 -9.72 14.99
N MET A 578 10.52 -10.58 14.25
CA MET A 578 11.97 -10.45 14.04
C MET A 578 12.38 -9.14 13.36
N GLU A 579 11.59 -8.67 12.38
CA GLU A 579 11.88 -7.41 11.68
C GLU A 579 11.52 -6.16 12.50
N ARG A 580 10.43 -6.20 13.25
CA ARG A 580 9.90 -5.02 13.93
C ARG A 580 10.44 -4.82 15.33
N TYR A 581 10.67 -5.90 16.07
CA TYR A 581 11.25 -5.86 17.41
C TYR A 581 12.79 -5.90 17.31
N GLN A 582 13.35 -4.86 16.68
CA GLN A 582 14.78 -4.61 16.63
C GLN A 582 15.06 -3.14 16.98
N LEU A 583 16.18 -2.88 17.64
CA LEU A 583 16.65 -1.53 17.92
C LEU A 583 16.99 -0.84 16.59
N THR A 584 16.33 0.28 16.30
CA THR A 584 16.58 1.07 15.10
C THR A 584 16.88 2.51 15.44
N ARG A 585 17.70 3.14 14.60
CA ARG A 585 17.93 4.59 14.62
C ARG A 585 17.81 5.10 13.20
N ASP A 586 16.88 6.00 12.98
CA ASP A 586 16.72 6.64 11.68
C ASP A 586 17.95 7.52 11.38
N LYS A 587 18.45 7.45 10.16
CA LYS A 587 19.72 8.10 9.79
C LYS A 587 19.57 9.61 9.64
N ASP A 588 18.41 10.05 9.16
CA ASP A 588 18.18 11.44 8.79
C ASP A 588 17.75 12.25 10.01
N SER A 589 16.72 11.79 10.72
CA SER A 589 16.23 12.42 11.95
C SER A 589 17.09 12.13 13.18
N GLY A 590 17.82 11.00 13.20
CA GLY A 590 18.56 10.55 14.36
C GLY A 590 17.71 9.93 15.48
N ILE A 591 16.38 9.87 15.31
CA ILE A 591 15.43 9.33 16.29
C ILE A 591 15.65 7.83 16.46
N THR A 592 15.69 7.39 17.72
CA THR A 592 15.83 5.98 18.09
C THR A 592 14.45 5.39 18.40
N ASN A 593 14.21 4.17 17.92
CA ASN A 593 13.03 3.39 18.25
C ASN A 593 13.48 2.05 18.82
N ASN A 594 13.28 1.88 20.13
CA ASN A 594 13.79 0.75 20.91
C ASN A 594 12.62 -0.11 21.41
N PRO A 595 12.47 -1.37 20.94
CA PRO A 595 11.36 -2.24 21.31
C PRO A 595 11.33 -2.63 22.79
N ASN A 596 12.49 -2.56 23.48
CA ASN A 596 12.58 -2.90 24.90
C ASN A 596 11.90 -1.87 25.80
N ASP A 597 11.48 -0.72 25.26
CA ASP A 597 10.82 0.35 26.02
C ASP A 597 9.29 0.31 25.87
N TRP A 598 8.77 -0.76 25.25
CA TRP A 598 7.33 -1.00 25.07
C TRP A 598 6.63 -1.52 26.33
N SER A 599 7.32 -2.36 27.09
CA SER A 599 6.80 -3.04 28.28
C SER A 599 7.85 -3.01 29.38
N ASP A 600 7.40 -2.85 30.63
CA ASP A 600 8.25 -2.96 31.81
C ASP A 600 8.63 -4.42 32.10
N ASP A 601 7.90 -5.39 31.54
CA ASP A 601 8.23 -6.82 31.62
C ASP A 601 9.42 -7.13 30.70
N PRO A 602 10.61 -7.49 31.24
CA PRO A 602 11.78 -7.81 30.45
C PRO A 602 11.55 -9.03 29.53
N HIS A 603 10.64 -9.93 29.91
CA HIS A 603 10.32 -11.13 29.16
C HIS A 603 9.30 -10.90 28.05
N TYR A 604 8.71 -9.71 27.95
CA TYR A 604 7.63 -9.42 27.01
C TYR A 604 7.95 -9.84 25.58
N ILE A 605 9.12 -9.47 25.05
CA ILE A 605 9.45 -9.70 23.64
C ILE A 605 9.79 -11.17 23.39
N ILE A 606 10.54 -11.82 24.28
CA ILE A 606 10.89 -13.25 24.13
C ILE A 606 9.63 -14.12 24.22
N ASP A 607 8.70 -13.79 25.10
CA ASP A 607 7.43 -14.49 25.21
C ASP A 607 6.50 -14.17 24.05
N LEU A 608 6.52 -12.93 23.53
CA LEU A 608 5.81 -12.58 22.30
C LEU A 608 6.27 -13.44 21.11
N VAL A 609 7.56 -13.72 20.97
CA VAL A 609 8.07 -14.64 19.94
C VAL A 609 7.42 -16.03 20.08
N LYS A 610 7.41 -16.60 21.29
CA LYS A 610 6.79 -17.90 21.58
C LYS A 610 5.27 -17.87 21.37
N ARG A 611 4.60 -16.78 21.75
CA ARG A 611 3.15 -16.58 21.54
C ARG A 611 2.82 -16.51 20.05
N ILE A 612 3.61 -15.80 19.25
CA ILE A 612 3.38 -15.75 17.80
C ILE A 612 3.62 -17.09 17.11
N VAL A 613 4.53 -17.93 17.61
CA VAL A 613 4.63 -19.33 17.16
C VAL A 613 3.32 -20.08 17.43
N ARG A 614 2.75 -19.94 18.63
CA ARG A 614 1.44 -20.52 18.96
C ARG A 614 0.34 -20.00 18.04
N VAL A 615 0.19 -18.68 17.92
CA VAL A 615 -0.80 -18.04 17.02
C VAL A 615 -0.70 -18.62 15.63
N SER A 616 0.51 -18.66 15.07
CA SER A 616 0.72 -19.11 13.68
C SER A 616 0.29 -20.56 13.48
N ILE A 617 0.64 -21.46 14.40
CA ILE A 617 0.28 -22.88 14.31
C ILE A 617 -1.24 -23.07 14.44
N GLU A 618 -1.88 -22.42 15.41
CA GLU A 618 -3.32 -22.54 15.62
C GLU A 618 -4.10 -21.92 14.46
N SER A 619 -3.64 -20.79 13.91
CA SER A 619 -4.23 -20.19 12.71
C SER A 619 -4.11 -21.11 11.49
N VAL A 620 -2.96 -21.76 11.27
CA VAL A 620 -2.82 -22.73 10.16
C VAL A 620 -3.76 -23.93 10.35
N LYS A 621 -3.90 -24.45 11.56
CA LYS A 621 -4.84 -25.55 11.84
C LYS A 621 -6.28 -25.16 11.49
N ILE A 622 -6.72 -23.97 11.91
CA ILE A 622 -8.07 -23.48 11.61
C ILE A 622 -8.25 -23.31 10.09
N VAL A 623 -7.29 -22.65 9.42
CA VAL A 623 -7.33 -22.43 7.97
C VAL A 623 -7.40 -23.74 7.19
N ASN A 624 -6.61 -24.74 7.58
CA ASN A 624 -6.62 -26.06 6.93
C ASN A 624 -7.89 -26.88 7.22
N SER A 625 -8.67 -26.50 8.24
CA SER A 625 -9.94 -27.14 8.58
C SER A 625 -11.16 -26.47 7.94
N LEU A 626 -10.97 -25.35 7.22
CA LEU A 626 -12.06 -24.67 6.53
C LEU A 626 -12.69 -25.58 5.46
N PRO A 627 -14.02 -25.65 5.38
CA PRO A 627 -14.68 -26.41 4.32
C PRO A 627 -14.48 -25.73 2.96
N PRO A 628 -14.71 -26.45 1.84
CA PRO A 628 -14.84 -25.84 0.52
C PRO A 628 -15.93 -24.77 0.51
N LEU A 629 -15.77 -23.72 -0.31
CA LEU A 629 -16.73 -22.61 -0.39
C LEU A 629 -18.12 -23.08 -0.79
N ASN A 630 -18.20 -23.87 -1.88
CA ASN A 630 -19.45 -24.35 -2.48
C ASN A 630 -20.52 -23.25 -2.47
N GLU A 631 -20.31 -22.19 -3.27
CA GLU A 631 -21.18 -21.02 -3.27
C GLU A 631 -22.65 -21.39 -3.60
N ARG A 632 -23.60 -20.74 -2.94
CA ARG A 632 -25.05 -20.94 -3.10
C ARG A 632 -25.66 -20.14 -4.26
#